data_AF-A0A495ISS7-F1
#
_entry.id   AF-A0A495ISS7-F1
#
_cell.length_a   1.000
_cell.length_b   1.000
_cell.length_c   1.000
_cell.angle_alpha   90.00
_cell.angle_beta   90.00
_cell.angle_gamma   90.00
#
_symmetry.space_group_name_H-M   'P 1'
#
loop_
_entity.id
_entity.type
_entity.pdbx_description
1 polymer ?
#
loop_
_entity_poly.entity_id
_entity_poly.type
_entity_poly.pdbx_seq_one_letter_code
_entity_poly.pdbx_strand_id
1 'polypeptide(L)'
;MSASRLLELIDLWRVADQRTDAEAARRIGISRATLSLMRTNGVKALPNRSTLEGIAATISLPYTAVLVAALRDAGYLDHQFIMIPAEENQAKPT
;
A
#
# COMPACT_ATOMS: atom_id res chain seq x y z
N MET A 1 -2.78 -2.48 -17.01
CA MET A 1 -2.82 -3.31 -15.79
C MET A 1 -1.43 -3.24 -15.16
N SER A 2 -1.38 -3.26 -13.83
CA SER A 2 -0.22 -2.98 -12.94
C SER A 2 -0.03 -1.48 -12.64
N ALA A 3 0.30 -1.02 -11.41
CA ALA A 3 1.30 -1.60 -10.50
C ALA A 3 1.18 -1.15 -9.01
N SER A 4 -0.02 -1.04 -8.43
CA SER A 4 -0.16 -0.53 -7.05
C SER A 4 -0.99 -1.40 -6.12
N ARG A 5 -0.32 -2.04 -5.16
CA ARG A 5 -0.94 -2.93 -4.16
C ARG A 5 -1.94 -2.21 -3.28
N LEU A 6 -1.73 -0.92 -3.04
CA LEU A 6 -2.68 -0.09 -2.31
C LEU A 6 -3.99 0.14 -3.11
N LEU A 7 -3.89 0.36 -4.42
CA LEU A 7 -5.07 0.50 -5.27
C LEU A 7 -5.81 -0.83 -5.45
N GLU A 8 -5.09 -1.95 -5.49
CA GLU A 8 -5.71 -3.29 -5.50
C GLU A 8 -6.52 -3.56 -4.23
N LEU A 9 -6.00 -3.18 -3.04
CA LEU A 9 -6.75 -3.34 -1.79
C LEU A 9 -8.05 -2.52 -1.77
N ILE A 10 -8.00 -1.29 -2.30
CA ILE A 10 -9.18 -0.43 -2.42
C ILE A 10 -10.18 -1.02 -3.43
N ASP A 11 -9.69 -1.56 -4.55
CA ASP A 11 -10.53 -2.17 -5.58
C ASP A 11 -11.21 -3.44 -5.07
N LEU A 12 -10.46 -4.32 -4.39
CA LEU A 12 -10.97 -5.56 -3.83
C LEU A 12 -12.05 -5.31 -2.77
N TRP A 13 -11.85 -4.31 -1.90
CA TRP A 13 -12.88 -3.86 -0.97
C TRP A 13 -14.10 -3.27 -1.70
N ARG A 14 -13.88 -2.45 -2.74
CA ARG A 14 -14.97 -1.85 -3.53
C ARG A 14 -15.85 -2.92 -4.18
N VAL A 15 -15.23 -3.96 -4.75
CA VAL A 15 -15.92 -5.09 -5.38
C VAL A 15 -16.67 -5.93 -4.35
N ALA A 16 -16.06 -6.20 -3.19
CA ALA A 16 -16.70 -6.95 -2.11
C ALA A 16 -17.97 -6.26 -1.57
N ASP A 17 -17.94 -4.93 -1.48
CA ASP A 17 -19.04 -4.13 -0.91
C ASP A 17 -19.96 -3.49 -1.98
N GLN A 18 -19.76 -3.83 -3.28
CA GLN A 18 -20.50 -3.30 -4.44
C GLN A 18 -20.59 -1.76 -4.50
N ARG A 19 -19.54 -1.05 -4.07
CA ARG A 19 -19.56 0.41 -3.98
C ARG A 19 -19.07 1.11 -5.23
N THR A 20 -19.51 2.35 -5.42
CA THR A 20 -18.94 3.21 -6.46
C THR A 20 -17.63 3.85 -6.00
N ASP A 21 -16.80 4.26 -6.94
CA ASP A 21 -15.58 5.03 -6.67
C ASP A 21 -15.82 6.33 -5.91
N ALA A 22 -16.99 6.96 -6.12
CA ALA A 22 -17.36 8.17 -5.42
C ALA A 22 -17.61 7.91 -3.92
N GLU A 23 -18.25 6.79 -3.58
CA GLU A 23 -18.47 6.38 -2.20
C GLU A 23 -17.18 5.90 -1.53
N ALA A 24 -16.31 5.22 -2.26
CA ALA A 24 -14.98 4.86 -1.77
C ALA A 24 -14.17 6.12 -1.40
N ALA A 25 -14.08 7.10 -2.31
CA ALA A 25 -13.39 8.36 -2.05
C ALA A 25 -13.99 9.11 -0.85
N ARG A 26 -15.33 9.19 -0.78
CA ARG A 26 -16.04 9.86 0.31
C ARG A 26 -15.79 9.20 1.67
N ARG A 27 -15.77 7.86 1.74
CA ARG A 27 -15.51 7.11 2.98
C ARG A 27 -14.05 7.19 3.43
N ILE A 28 -13.14 7.20 2.46
CA ILE A 28 -11.71 7.41 2.70
C ILE A 28 -11.42 8.86 3.13
N GLY A 29 -12.35 9.79 2.90
CA GLY A 29 -12.15 11.21 3.22
C GLY A 29 -11.26 11.93 2.20
N ILE A 30 -11.17 11.42 0.98
CA ILE A 30 -10.42 12.05 -0.13
C ILE A 30 -11.34 12.44 -1.27
N SER A 31 -10.89 13.40 -2.07
CA SER A 31 -11.57 13.78 -3.30
C SER A 31 -11.40 12.69 -4.38
N ARG A 32 -12.41 12.54 -5.25
CA ARG A 32 -12.32 11.67 -6.44
C ARG A 32 -11.10 12.01 -7.31
N ALA A 33 -10.73 13.29 -7.39
CA ALA A 33 -9.54 13.76 -8.08
C ALA A 33 -8.24 13.18 -7.48
N THR A 34 -8.15 13.09 -6.14
CA THR A 34 -7.02 12.47 -5.43
C THR A 34 -6.94 10.98 -5.74
N LEU A 35 -8.07 10.27 -5.70
CA LEU A 35 -8.13 8.86 -6.08
C LEU A 35 -7.73 8.64 -7.55
N SER A 36 -8.18 9.51 -8.45
CA SER A 36 -7.84 9.46 -9.88
C SER A 36 -6.36 9.75 -10.11
N LEU A 37 -5.78 10.72 -9.40
CA LEU A 37 -4.33 11.02 -9.44
C LEU A 37 -3.50 9.83 -8.99
N MET A 38 -3.90 9.14 -7.91
CA MET A 38 -3.23 7.92 -7.45
C MET A 38 -3.28 6.81 -8.50
N ARG A 39 -4.40 6.66 -9.23
CA ARG A 39 -4.53 5.69 -10.34
C ARG A 39 -3.70 6.04 -11.55
N THR A 40 -3.62 7.31 -11.92
CA THR A 40 -2.91 7.75 -13.12
C THR A 40 -1.41 7.79 -12.91
N ASN A 41 -0.94 8.22 -11.73
CA ASN A 41 0.48 8.44 -11.47
C ASN A 41 1.16 7.31 -10.68
N GLY A 42 0.38 6.34 -10.17
CA GLY A 42 0.83 5.44 -9.11
C GLY A 42 1.03 6.18 -7.79
N VAL A 43 1.28 5.48 -6.68
CA VAL A 43 1.56 6.12 -5.38
C VAL A 43 3.02 6.62 -5.33
N LYS A 44 3.52 7.31 -6.37
CA LYS A 44 4.89 7.85 -6.41
C LYS A 44 5.21 8.83 -5.27
N ALA A 45 4.18 9.44 -4.68
CA ALA A 45 4.30 10.33 -3.54
C ALA A 45 3.44 9.78 -2.40
N LEU A 46 4.02 9.72 -1.19
CA LEU A 46 3.34 9.24 0.00
C LEU A 46 2.08 10.11 0.25
N PRO A 47 0.87 9.52 0.34
CA PRO A 47 -0.32 10.27 0.68
C PRO A 47 -0.20 10.85 2.09
N ASN A 48 -0.91 11.95 2.36
CA ASN A 48 -0.98 12.52 3.70
C ASN A 48 -1.48 11.48 4.71
N ARG A 49 -1.03 11.60 5.97
CA ARG A 49 -1.41 10.71 7.06
C ARG A 49 -2.93 10.54 7.19
N SER A 50 -3.70 11.62 7.09
CA SER A 50 -5.17 11.57 7.14
C SER A 50 -5.79 10.74 6.01
N THR A 51 -5.18 10.74 4.83
CA THR A 51 -5.60 9.88 3.71
C THR A 51 -5.33 8.41 4.02
N LEU A 52 -4.15 8.10 4.57
CA LEU A 52 -3.79 6.73 4.96
C LEU A 52 -4.68 6.21 6.10
N GLU A 53 -5.00 7.06 7.09
CA GLU A 53 -5.94 6.74 8.17
C GLU A 53 -7.36 6.49 7.65
N GLY A 54 -7.83 7.32 6.70
CA GLY A 54 -9.12 7.11 6.05
C GLY A 54 -9.19 5.83 5.23
N ILE A 55 -8.10 5.47 4.53
CA ILE A 55 -7.99 4.19 3.82
C ILE A 55 -8.06 3.03 4.81
N ALA A 56 -7.22 3.06 5.86
CA ALA A 56 -7.15 2.04 6.90
C ALA A 56 -8.51 1.81 7.58
N ALA A 57 -9.21 2.90 7.95
CA ALA A 57 -10.55 2.85 8.51
C ALA A 57 -11.57 2.26 7.54
N THR A 58 -11.49 2.61 6.25
CA THR A 58 -12.45 2.15 5.23
C THR A 58 -12.31 0.66 4.94
N ILE A 59 -11.09 0.17 4.79
CA ILE A 59 -10.82 -1.24 4.45
C ILE A 59 -10.63 -2.13 5.70
N SER A 60 -10.81 -1.57 6.90
CA SER A 60 -10.61 -2.26 8.18
C SER A 60 -9.24 -2.94 8.30
N LEU A 61 -8.19 -2.32 7.76
CA LEU A 61 -6.82 -2.78 7.89
C LEU A 61 -6.05 -1.89 8.85
N PRO A 62 -5.03 -2.43 9.55
CA PRO A 62 -4.17 -1.62 10.40
C PRO A 62 -3.44 -0.57 9.55
N TYR A 63 -3.32 0.65 10.09
CA TYR A 63 -2.62 1.77 9.45
C TYR A 63 -1.22 1.39 8.97
N THR A 64 -0.51 0.55 9.72
CA THR A 64 0.84 0.07 9.37
C THR A 64 0.86 -0.74 8.08
N ALA A 65 -0.14 -1.60 7.82
CA ALA A 65 -0.23 -2.37 6.58
C ALA A 65 -0.46 -1.47 5.37
N VAL A 66 -1.31 -0.44 5.53
CA VAL A 66 -1.60 0.55 4.48
C VAL A 66 -0.36 1.42 4.22
N LEU A 67 0.35 1.84 5.27
CA LEU A 67 1.59 2.61 5.15
C LEU A 67 2.69 1.81 4.46
N VAL A 68 2.89 0.54 4.83
CA VAL A 68 3.89 -0.32 4.18
C VAL A 68 3.55 -0.54 2.72
N ALA A 69 2.27 -0.73 2.38
CA ALA A 69 1.84 -0.82 0.99
C ALA A 69 2.15 0.47 0.22
N ALA A 70 1.81 1.64 0.79
CA ALA A 70 2.09 2.94 0.18
C ALA A 70 3.59 3.20 -0.01
N LEU A 71 4.43 2.83 0.96
CA LEU A 71 5.89 2.99 0.89
C LEU A 71 6.53 2.08 -0.16
N ARG A 72 6.04 0.84 -0.31
CA ARG A 72 6.47 -0.07 -1.38
C ARG A 72 6.11 0.48 -2.75
N ASP A 73 4.87 0.92 -2.89
CA ASP A 73 4.35 1.50 -4.12
C ASP A 73 5.07 2.79 -4.54
N ALA A 74 5.48 3.59 -3.56
CA ALA A 74 6.26 4.81 -3.75
C ALA A 74 7.74 4.55 -4.07
N GLY A 75 8.20 3.29 -3.98
CA GLY A 75 9.60 2.93 -4.17
C GLY A 75 10.52 3.28 -3.00
N TYR A 76 9.98 3.65 -1.83
CA TYR A 76 10.78 3.85 -0.61
C TYR A 76 11.17 2.52 0.05
N LEU A 77 10.35 1.49 -0.12
CA LEU A 77 10.64 0.11 0.28
C LEU A 77 10.89 -0.73 -0.97
N ASP A 78 12.09 -0.59 -1.55
CA ASP A 78 12.57 -1.53 -2.56
C ASP A 78 12.90 -2.86 -1.88
N HIS A 79 12.47 -3.98 -2.47
CA HIS A 79 12.73 -5.32 -1.96
C HIS A 79 14.17 -5.74 -2.26
N GLN A 80 15.14 -4.92 -1.86
CA GLN A 80 16.48 -5.41 -1.55
C GLN A 80 16.36 -6.14 -0.21
N PHE A 81 15.76 -7.33 -0.26
CA PHE A 81 15.95 -8.34 0.77
C PHE A 81 17.46 -8.60 0.78
N ILE A 82 18.19 -7.88 1.62
CA ILE A 82 19.57 -8.25 1.94
C ILE A 82 19.41 -9.59 2.65
N MET A 83 19.53 -10.66 1.87
CA MET A 83 19.89 -11.96 2.39
C MET A 83 21.21 -11.73 3.14
N ILE A 84 21.14 -11.62 4.46
CA ILE A 84 22.33 -11.75 5.28
C ILE A 84 22.70 -13.23 5.10
N PRO A 85 23.79 -13.57 4.38
CA PRO A 85 24.23 -14.95 4.37
C PRO A 85 24.53 -15.29 5.82
N ALA A 86 23.86 -16.33 6.32
CA ALA A 86 24.26 -16.94 7.57
C ALA A 86 25.67 -17.50 7.34
N GLU A 87 26.71 -16.72 7.65
CA GLU A 87 28.04 -17.25 7.92
C GLU A 87 27.94 -18.06 9.22
N GLU A 88 27.38 -19.26 9.10
CA GLU A 88 27.52 -20.28 10.12
C GLU A 88 28.87 -20.96 9.88
N ASN A 89 29.83 -20.50 10.68
CA ASN A 89 31.14 -21.10 10.94
C ASN A 89 31.18 -22.61 10.67
N GLN A 90 31.77 -23.01 9.54
CA GLN A 90 32.37 -24.35 9.43
C GLN A 90 33.67 -24.35 10.23
N ALA A 91 33.53 -24.47 11.56
CA ALA A 91 34.60 -24.87 12.43
C ALA A 91 35.07 -26.26 12.00
N LYS A 92 36.30 -26.29 11.48
CA LYS A 92 37.09 -27.47 11.16
C LYS A 92 37.26 -28.35 12.42
N PRO A 93 36.80 -29.61 12.45
CA PRO A 93 37.35 -30.56 13.40
C PRO A 93 38.57 -31.24 12.77
N THR A 94 39.60 -31.32 13.59
CA THR A 94 40.89 -31.99 13.38
C THR A 94 40.72 -33.50 13.34
#